data_AF-A0A665TPJ4-F1
#
_entry.id   AF-A0A665TPJ4-F1
#
_cell.length_a   1.000
_cell.length_b   1.000
_cell.length_c   1.000
_cell.angle_alpha   90.00
_cell.angle_beta   90.00
_cell.angle_gamma   90.00
#
_symmetry.space_group_name_H-M   'P 1'
#
loop_
_entity.id
_entity.type
_entity.pdbx_description
1 polymer ?
#
loop_
_entity_poly.entity_id
_entity_poly.type
_entity_poly.pdbx_seq_one_letter_code
_entity_poly.pdbx_strand_id
1 'polypeptide(L)'
;MEVKGASPNVHFAAESGLLVQSLLDKHRRTMAKDPEDNTPDTDWVASKDFTVEVGKRQIGEYIQTWGVQACWLYSLDFLYTTEEEHHAFYHYRARFSTPTPRAPIQGTASVFFVVCIAKVKPQTLPVEVRFVLEANRLVHTPGKTRFTEKWLAEVIESKAGLRNAVDF
;
A
#
# COMPACT_ATOMS: atom_id res chain seq x y z
N MET A 1 -12.97 31.41 -17.45
CA MET A 1 -11.71 30.71 -17.76
C MET A 1 -11.72 29.42 -16.95
N GLU A 2 -12.18 28.36 -17.59
CA GLU A 2 -12.49 27.06 -16.96
C GLU A 2 -11.17 26.27 -16.81
N VAL A 3 -10.75 25.98 -15.59
CA VAL A 3 -9.63 25.06 -15.34
C VAL A 3 -10.20 23.66 -15.29
N LYS A 4 -10.34 23.04 -16.47
CA LYS A 4 -10.53 21.59 -16.61
C LYS A 4 -9.16 20.92 -16.54
N GLY A 5 -8.98 20.00 -15.60
CA GLY A 5 -7.78 19.15 -15.62
C GLY A 5 -7.49 18.38 -14.34
N ALA A 6 -8.48 17.71 -13.75
CA ALA A 6 -8.20 16.60 -12.84
C ALA A 6 -8.99 15.39 -13.36
N SER A 7 -8.33 14.58 -14.19
CA SER A 7 -8.83 13.24 -14.49
C SER A 7 -8.86 12.47 -13.16
N PRO A 8 -10.01 11.97 -12.68
CA PRO A 8 -10.01 11.10 -11.52
C PRO A 8 -9.35 9.81 -11.97
N ASN A 9 -8.19 9.51 -11.40
CA ASN A 9 -7.41 8.33 -11.75
C ASN A 9 -8.10 7.10 -11.15
N VAL A 10 -9.10 6.59 -11.88
CA VAL A 10 -10.05 5.53 -11.46
C VAL A 10 -9.33 4.24 -11.00
N HIS A 11 -8.08 4.05 -11.40
CA HIS A 11 -7.32 2.83 -11.12
C HIS A 11 -6.70 2.77 -9.71
N PHE A 12 -6.57 3.89 -8.98
CA PHE A 12 -6.10 3.83 -7.59
C PHE A 12 -7.20 3.49 -6.59
N ALA A 13 -8.45 3.78 -6.96
CA ALA A 13 -9.57 3.77 -6.05
C ALA A 13 -9.92 2.36 -5.55
N ALA A 14 -9.72 1.31 -6.36
CA ALA A 14 -10.12 -0.04 -6.01
C ALA A 14 -9.21 -0.65 -4.93
N GLU A 15 -7.89 -0.68 -5.15
CA GLU A 15 -6.91 -1.20 -4.18
C GLU A 15 -6.90 -0.36 -2.90
N SER A 16 -6.90 0.97 -3.03
CA SER A 16 -7.04 1.91 -1.91
C SER A 16 -8.33 1.63 -1.12
N GLY A 17 -9.46 1.47 -1.80
CA GLY A 17 -10.75 1.16 -1.19
C GLY A 17 -10.75 -0.15 -0.43
N LEU A 18 -10.16 -1.21 -0.98
CA LEU A 18 -10.03 -2.52 -0.32
C LEU A 18 -9.24 -2.42 1.00
N LEU A 19 -8.16 -1.64 1.01
CA LEU A 19 -7.34 -1.43 2.21
C LEU A 19 -8.10 -0.67 3.29
N VAL A 20 -8.81 0.41 2.90
CA VAL A 20 -9.64 1.19 3.82
C VAL A 20 -10.76 0.33 4.41
N GLN A 21 -11.48 -0.44 3.58
CA GLN A 21 -12.53 -1.34 4.05
C GLN A 21 -11.99 -2.38 5.04
N SER A 22 -10.83 -2.97 4.74
CA SER A 22 -10.16 -3.92 5.65
C SER A 22 -9.87 -3.31 7.03
N LEU A 23 -9.42 -2.05 7.07
CA LEU A 23 -9.16 -1.33 8.32
C LEU A 23 -10.45 -0.99 9.07
N LEU A 24 -11.46 -0.47 8.39
CA LEU A 24 -12.76 -0.17 9.00
C LEU A 24 -13.42 -1.43 9.58
N ASP A 25 -13.36 -2.54 8.85
CA ASP A 25 -13.88 -3.83 9.32
C ASP A 25 -13.12 -4.39 10.52
N LYS A 26 -11.81 -4.17 10.61
CA LYS A 26 -11.03 -4.50 11.80
C LYS A 26 -11.52 -3.68 13.00
N HIS A 27 -11.63 -2.36 12.86
CA HIS A 27 -12.07 -1.47 13.93
C HIS A 27 -13.48 -1.80 14.43
N ARG A 28 -14.41 -2.07 13.51
CA ARG A 28 -15.78 -2.50 13.84
C ARG A 28 -15.79 -3.79 14.66
N ARG A 29 -14.89 -4.74 14.37
CA ARG A 29 -14.74 -6.00 15.13
C ARG A 29 -14.11 -5.77 16.50
N THR A 30 -13.10 -4.92 16.62
CA THR A 30 -12.45 -4.59 17.89
C THR A 30 -13.38 -3.84 18.84
N MET A 31 -14.31 -3.02 18.33
CA MET A 31 -15.35 -2.42 19.18
C MET A 31 -16.37 -3.44 19.71
N ALA A 32 -16.43 -4.65 19.12
CA ALA A 32 -17.38 -5.70 19.48
C ALA A 32 -16.76 -6.85 20.31
N LYS A 33 -15.44 -6.83 20.58
CA LYS A 33 -14.72 -7.86 21.36
C LYS A 33 -13.59 -7.24 22.19
N ASP A 34 -13.26 -7.84 23.33
CA ASP A 34 -12.11 -7.43 24.17
C ASP A 34 -10.78 -7.46 23.38
N PRO A 35 -9.84 -6.53 23.67
CA PRO A 35 -8.66 -6.30 22.86
C PRO A 35 -7.58 -7.36 23.11
N GLU A 36 -7.58 -8.43 22.33
CA GLU A 36 -6.44 -9.34 22.21
C GLU A 36 -6.01 -9.46 20.73
N ASP A 37 -4.99 -8.70 20.34
CA ASP A 37 -4.09 -9.05 19.25
C ASP A 37 -2.73 -8.40 19.52
N ASN A 38 -2.00 -8.96 20.50
CA ASN A 38 -0.57 -8.70 20.66
C ASN A 38 0.16 -9.49 19.58
N THR A 39 0.33 -8.88 18.43
CA THR A 39 1.29 -9.35 17.43
C THR A 39 2.45 -8.36 17.38
N PRO A 40 3.71 -8.85 17.27
CA PRO A 40 4.87 -7.98 17.24
C PRO A 40 4.82 -7.20 15.92
N ASP A 41 4.26 -6.00 16.01
CA ASP A 41 4.10 -5.11 14.89
C ASP A 41 5.49 -4.56 14.55
N THR A 42 5.70 -4.29 13.27
CA THR A 42 6.81 -3.41 12.88
C THR A 42 6.66 -2.13 13.71
N ASP A 43 7.75 -1.55 14.23
CA ASP A 43 7.74 -0.37 15.11
C ASP A 43 7.28 0.90 14.34
N TRP A 44 6.02 0.91 13.91
CA TRP A 44 5.39 2.02 13.23
C TRP A 44 5.27 3.20 14.20
N VAL A 45 5.44 4.40 13.66
CA VAL A 45 5.40 5.62 14.46
C VAL A 45 4.06 5.77 15.20
N ALA A 46 4.09 6.38 16.38
CA ALA A 46 2.87 6.77 17.08
C ALA A 46 2.03 7.74 16.24
N SER A 47 0.71 7.64 16.38
CA SER A 47 -0.24 8.45 15.60
C SER A 47 0.00 9.95 15.71
N LYS A 48 0.36 10.44 16.90
CA LYS A 48 0.67 11.87 17.14
C LYS A 48 1.92 12.37 16.41
N ASP A 49 2.87 11.48 16.13
CA ASP A 49 4.18 11.80 15.54
C ASP A 49 4.21 11.49 14.03
N PHE A 50 3.08 11.06 13.48
CA PHE A 50 2.96 10.70 12.07
C PHE A 50 2.93 11.92 11.16
N THR A 51 3.66 11.83 10.05
CA THR A 51 3.56 12.72 8.90
C THR A 51 3.68 11.91 7.62
N VAL A 52 3.29 12.49 6.48
CA VAL A 52 3.40 11.84 5.17
C VAL A 52 4.84 11.37 4.89
N GLU A 53 5.83 12.18 5.21
CA GLU A 53 7.24 11.84 4.99
C GLU A 53 7.74 10.76 5.95
N VAL A 54 7.28 10.75 7.21
CA VAL A 54 7.59 9.66 8.14
C VAL A 54 6.97 8.35 7.66
N GLY A 55 5.72 8.37 7.23
CA GLY A 55 5.04 7.20 6.65
C GLY A 55 5.79 6.68 5.42
N LYS A 56 6.16 7.57 4.50
CA LYS A 56 6.96 7.23 3.32
C LYS A 56 8.30 6.58 3.69
N ARG A 57 9.02 7.15 4.67
CA ARG A 57 10.29 6.59 5.16
C ARG A 57 10.11 5.19 5.74
N GLN A 58 9.18 5.01 6.68
CA GLN A 58 8.97 3.71 7.34
C GLN A 58 8.45 2.64 6.36
N ILE A 59 7.61 3.00 5.38
CA ILE A 59 7.21 2.09 4.30
C ILE A 59 8.43 1.67 3.47
N GLY A 60 9.33 2.61 3.15
CA GLY A 60 10.58 2.30 2.45
C GLY A 60 11.48 1.35 3.24
N GLU A 61 11.67 1.60 4.53
CA GLU A 61 12.40 0.72 5.46
C GLU A 61 11.76 -0.67 5.52
N TYR A 62 10.43 -0.75 5.61
CA TYR A 62 9.70 -2.02 5.58
C TYR A 62 9.88 -2.79 4.25
N ILE A 63 9.86 -2.11 3.10
CA ILE A 63 10.12 -2.74 1.80
C ILE A 63 11.54 -3.33 1.76
N GLN A 64 12.52 -2.68 2.38
CA GLN A 64 13.89 -3.20 2.44
C GLN A 64 13.98 -4.53 3.21
N THR A 65 13.08 -4.80 4.16
CA THR A 65 13.06 -6.08 4.88
C THR A 65 12.52 -7.24 4.05
N TRP A 66 12.00 -7.00 2.84
CA TRP A 66 11.44 -8.07 1.99
C TRP A 66 12.49 -8.97 1.36
N GLY A 67 13.77 -8.56 1.34
CA GLY A 67 14.86 -9.36 0.79
C GLY A 67 14.71 -9.67 -0.71
N VAL A 68 14.12 -8.74 -1.47
CA VAL A 68 13.99 -8.85 -2.93
C VAL A 68 15.37 -8.74 -3.61
N GLN A 69 15.53 -9.35 -4.79
CA GLN A 69 16.78 -9.25 -5.53
C GLN A 69 17.11 -7.80 -5.93
N ALA A 70 18.40 -7.46 -5.99
CA ALA A 70 18.88 -6.11 -6.31
C ALA A 70 18.48 -5.60 -7.71
N CYS A 71 18.04 -6.48 -8.62
CA CYS A 71 17.50 -6.09 -9.92
C CYS A 71 16.13 -5.41 -9.83
N TRP A 72 15.41 -5.61 -8.72
CA TRP A 72 14.15 -4.92 -8.45
C TRP A 72 14.42 -3.51 -7.93
N LEU A 73 14.11 -2.52 -8.76
CA LEU A 73 14.12 -1.12 -8.37
C LEU A 73 12.70 -0.65 -8.12
N TYR A 74 12.52 0.32 -7.22
CA TYR A 74 11.21 0.90 -6.96
C TYR A 74 11.24 2.40 -6.71
N SER A 75 10.11 3.04 -7.03
CA SER A 75 9.77 4.39 -6.56
C SER A 75 8.63 4.29 -5.55
N LEU A 76 8.69 5.06 -4.47
CA LEU A 76 7.62 5.18 -3.49
C LEU A 76 7.03 6.58 -3.55
N ASP A 77 5.73 6.66 -3.83
CA ASP A 77 4.99 7.90 -4.01
C ASP A 77 3.86 7.99 -2.96
N PHE A 78 3.68 9.16 -2.35
CA PHE A 78 2.43 9.49 -1.68
C PHE A 78 1.40 9.86 -2.75
N LEU A 79 0.16 9.39 -2.58
CA LEU A 79 -0.91 9.63 -3.53
C LEU A 79 -1.85 10.74 -3.04
N TYR A 80 -2.52 10.52 -1.92
CA TYR A 80 -3.49 11.44 -1.34
C TYR A 80 -3.88 11.01 0.09
N THR A 81 -4.64 11.89 0.76
CA THR A 81 -5.27 11.61 2.05
C THR A 81 -6.79 11.54 1.87
N THR A 82 -7.45 10.62 2.57
CA THR A 82 -8.91 10.61 2.74
C THR A 82 -9.25 10.75 4.21
N GLU A 83 -10.08 11.73 4.53
CA GLU A 83 -10.56 12.03 5.88
C GLU A 83 -11.97 11.47 6.07
N GLU A 84 -12.16 10.72 7.13
CA GLU A 84 -13.46 10.21 7.61
C GLU A 84 -13.74 10.77 9.01
N GLU A 85 -14.96 10.59 9.52
CA GLU A 85 -15.37 11.13 10.82
C GLU A 85 -14.44 10.72 11.98
N HIS A 86 -13.99 9.47 11.97
CA HIS A 86 -13.16 8.89 13.04
C HIS A 86 -11.78 8.42 12.60
N HIS A 87 -11.44 8.56 11.31
CA HIS A 87 -10.19 8.05 10.75
C HIS A 87 -9.60 9.03 9.73
N ALA A 88 -8.29 9.04 9.63
CA ALA A 88 -7.56 9.63 8.50
C ALA A 88 -6.76 8.50 7.82
N PHE A 89 -6.81 8.43 6.49
CA PHE A 89 -6.10 7.43 5.71
C PHE A 89 -5.14 8.11 4.73
N TYR A 90 -3.88 7.67 4.74
CA TYR A 90 -2.81 8.18 3.90
C TYR A 90 -2.39 7.09 2.92
N HIS A 91 -2.53 7.38 1.63
CA HIS A 91 -2.39 6.41 0.56
C HIS A 91 -1.05 6.55 -0.12
N TYR A 92 -0.34 5.43 -0.29
CA TYR A 92 0.97 5.39 -0.94
C TYR A 92 1.00 4.30 -2.00
N ARG A 93 1.92 4.44 -2.95
CA ARG A 93 2.19 3.45 -3.98
C ARG A 93 3.68 3.26 -4.15
N ALA A 94 4.15 2.03 -3.95
CA ALA A 94 5.45 1.59 -4.41
C ALA A 94 5.29 0.99 -5.82
N ARG A 95 6.05 1.47 -6.80
CA ARG A 95 6.08 0.90 -8.16
C ARG A 95 7.42 0.23 -8.40
N PHE A 96 7.40 -1.07 -8.67
CA PHE A 96 8.57 -1.90 -8.90
C PHE A 96 8.77 -2.17 -10.39
N SER A 97 10.02 -2.28 -10.82
CA SER A 97 10.41 -2.77 -12.15
C SER A 97 11.80 -3.40 -12.12
N THR A 98 12.12 -4.15 -13.17
CA THR A 98 13.44 -4.75 -13.41
C THR A 98 14.05 -4.17 -14.70
N PRO A 99 14.56 -2.92 -14.67
CA PRO A 99 15.06 -2.25 -15.86
C PRO A 99 16.32 -2.93 -16.41
N THR A 100 16.46 -2.97 -17.73
CA THR A 100 17.70 -3.42 -18.39
C THR A 100 18.21 -2.37 -19.38
N PRO A 101 19.51 -2.35 -19.73
CA PRO A 101 20.03 -1.40 -20.72
C PRO A 101 19.35 -1.49 -22.09
N ARG A 102 18.85 -2.67 -22.47
CA ARG A 102 18.16 -2.90 -23.74
C ARG A 102 16.68 -2.53 -23.70
N ALA A 103 16.07 -2.58 -22.51
CA ALA A 103 14.67 -2.25 -22.29
C ALA A 103 14.53 -1.63 -20.88
N PRO A 104 14.63 -0.30 -20.77
CA PRO A 104 14.63 0.38 -19.47
C PRO A 104 13.34 0.20 -18.67
N ILE A 105 12.20 -0.12 -19.31
CA ILE A 105 10.95 -0.43 -18.63
C ILE A 105 10.28 -1.59 -19.37
N GLN A 106 10.35 -2.80 -18.81
CA GLN A 106 9.75 -4.01 -19.40
C GLN A 106 8.34 -4.30 -18.86
N GLY A 107 8.00 -3.70 -17.72
CA GLY A 107 6.77 -3.88 -16.99
C GLY A 107 6.93 -3.31 -15.59
N THR A 108 5.82 -3.02 -14.94
CA THR A 108 5.81 -2.54 -13.57
C THR A 108 4.85 -3.36 -12.73
N ALA A 109 5.11 -3.50 -11.44
CA ALA A 109 4.13 -4.00 -10.48
C ALA A 109 3.98 -2.97 -9.37
N SER A 110 2.74 -2.63 -9.02
CA SER A 110 2.49 -1.68 -7.94
C SER A 110 2.12 -2.41 -6.65
N VAL A 111 2.60 -1.91 -5.51
CA VAL A 111 2.10 -2.25 -4.17
C VAL A 111 1.51 -1.00 -3.57
N PHE A 112 0.25 -1.08 -3.17
CA PHE A 112 -0.48 0.00 -2.55
C PHE A 112 -0.44 -0.16 -1.04
N PHE A 113 -0.19 0.94 -0.34
CA PHE A 113 -0.18 0.98 1.12
C PHE A 113 -1.20 2.00 1.61
N VAL A 114 -1.84 1.68 2.73
CA VAL A 114 -2.65 2.63 3.49
C VAL A 114 -2.14 2.66 4.91
N VAL A 115 -1.84 3.87 5.39
CA VAL A 115 -1.61 4.15 6.80
C VAL A 115 -2.86 4.80 7.37
N CYS A 116 -3.35 4.29 8.49
CA CYS A 116 -4.55 4.78 9.16
C CYS A 116 -4.23 5.33 10.55
N ILE A 117 -4.80 6.49 10.82
CA ILE A 117 -4.85 7.12 12.13
C ILE A 117 -6.30 7.15 12.60
N ALA A 118 -6.59 6.49 13.72
CA ALA A 118 -7.89 6.57 14.36
C ALA A 118 -7.95 7.80 15.27
N LYS A 119 -8.87 8.74 15.00
CA LYS A 119 -9.05 10.00 15.74
C LYS A 119 -9.56 9.80 17.16
N VAL A 120 -10.25 8.69 17.39
CA VAL A 120 -10.89 8.33 18.67
C VAL A 120 -10.00 7.48 19.59
N LYS A 121 -8.89 6.93 19.07
CA LYS A 121 -7.95 6.12 19.85
C LYS A 121 -6.87 7.00 20.49
N PRO A 122 -6.20 6.55 21.58
CA PRO A 122 -5.05 7.25 22.12
C PRO A 122 -3.97 7.47 21.07
N GLN A 123 -3.53 8.72 20.88
CA GLN A 123 -2.57 9.06 19.83
C GLN A 123 -1.14 8.57 20.11
N THR A 124 -0.91 7.98 21.28
CA THR A 124 0.33 7.27 21.63
C THR A 124 0.43 5.89 20.99
N LEU A 125 -0.68 5.34 20.47
CA LEU A 125 -0.67 4.07 19.76
C LEU A 125 -0.03 4.22 18.36
N PRO A 126 0.65 3.17 17.88
CA PRO A 126 1.23 3.16 16.53
C PRO A 126 0.15 3.28 15.46
N VAL A 127 0.52 3.85 14.31
CA VAL A 127 -0.36 3.90 13.14
C VAL A 127 -0.64 2.49 12.60
N GLU A 128 -1.83 2.27 12.05
CA GLU A 128 -2.18 0.97 11.47
C GLU A 128 -1.86 0.96 9.97
N VAL A 129 -1.09 -0.03 9.51
CA VAL A 129 -0.67 -0.12 8.11
C VAL A 129 -1.23 -1.38 7.44
N ARG A 130 -1.72 -1.24 6.20
CA ARG A 130 -2.13 -2.33 5.31
C ARG A 130 -1.51 -2.16 3.95
N PHE A 131 -1.33 -3.27 3.23
CA PHE A 131 -0.92 -3.22 1.83
C PHE A 131 -1.57 -4.29 0.97
N VAL A 132 -1.64 -4.03 -0.33
CA VAL A 132 -2.14 -4.96 -1.36
C VAL A 132 -1.34 -4.76 -2.64
N LEU A 133 -1.17 -5.84 -3.40
CA LEU A 133 -0.52 -5.78 -4.70
C LEU A 133 -1.55 -5.43 -5.79
N GLU A 134 -1.08 -4.73 -6.82
CA GLU A 134 -1.85 -4.44 -8.02
C GLU A 134 -2.55 -5.69 -8.56
N ALA A 135 -3.82 -5.56 -8.92
CA ALA A 135 -4.67 -6.65 -9.41
C ALA A 135 -4.86 -7.84 -8.44
N ASN A 136 -4.39 -7.74 -7.19
CA ASN A 136 -4.67 -8.70 -6.13
C ASN A 136 -5.74 -8.14 -5.18
N ARG A 137 -6.58 -9.00 -4.60
CA ARG A 137 -7.58 -8.63 -3.59
C ARG A 137 -7.16 -8.97 -2.16
N LEU A 138 -6.07 -9.70 -1.99
CA LEU A 138 -5.59 -10.13 -0.69
C LEU A 138 -4.90 -8.96 0.04
N VAL A 139 -5.53 -8.50 1.12
CA VAL A 139 -4.97 -7.45 1.98
C VAL A 139 -4.02 -8.06 3.01
N HIS A 140 -2.85 -7.45 3.13
CA HIS A 140 -1.76 -7.91 3.99
C HIS A 140 -1.52 -6.95 5.17
N THR A 141 -0.96 -7.52 6.25
CA THR A 141 -0.45 -6.75 7.40
C THR A 141 1.07 -6.83 7.38
N PRO A 142 1.79 -5.69 7.50
CA PRO A 142 3.21 -5.73 7.82
C PRO A 142 3.52 -6.61 9.04
N GLY A 143 4.68 -7.26 9.04
CA GLY A 143 5.08 -8.20 10.10
C GLY A 143 4.37 -9.56 10.09
N LYS A 144 3.12 -9.66 9.60
CA LYS A 144 2.37 -10.93 9.52
C LYS A 144 2.50 -11.66 8.19
N THR A 145 2.87 -10.95 7.12
CA THR A 145 3.03 -11.52 5.77
C THR A 145 4.50 -11.52 5.36
N ARG A 146 5.01 -12.68 4.93
CA ARG A 146 6.32 -12.76 4.27
C ARG A 146 6.17 -12.46 2.78
N PHE A 147 6.56 -11.25 2.38
CA PHE A 147 6.56 -10.83 0.99
C PHE A 147 7.53 -11.69 0.14
N THR A 148 7.18 -11.95 -1.12
CA THR A 148 8.05 -12.67 -2.07
C THR A 148 8.06 -11.97 -3.42
N GLU A 149 9.24 -11.77 -4.02
CA GLU A 149 9.40 -11.11 -5.32
C GLU A 149 8.62 -11.79 -6.46
N LYS A 150 8.33 -13.09 -6.33
CA LYS A 150 7.46 -13.84 -7.26
C LYS A 150 6.13 -13.13 -7.49
N TRP A 151 5.56 -12.51 -6.46
CA TRP A 151 4.30 -11.79 -6.60
C TRP A 151 4.42 -10.56 -7.52
N LEU A 152 5.58 -9.89 -7.54
CA LEU A 152 5.83 -8.79 -8.48
C LEU A 152 5.98 -9.31 -9.91
N ALA A 153 6.68 -10.43 -10.09
CA ALA A 153 6.83 -11.07 -11.39
C ALA A 153 5.48 -11.51 -11.96
N GLU A 154 4.64 -12.18 -11.16
CA GLU A 154 3.31 -12.63 -11.56
C GLU A 154 2.41 -11.48 -12.03
N VAL A 155 2.46 -10.32 -11.36
CA VAL A 155 1.72 -9.12 -11.80
C VAL A 155 2.21 -8.62 -13.16
N ILE A 156 3.51 -8.58 -13.39
CA ILE A 156 4.09 -8.14 -14.67
C ILE A 156 3.73 -9.12 -15.79
N GLU A 157 3.90 -10.42 -15.54
CA GLU A 157 3.61 -11.49 -16.51
C GLU A 157 2.14 -11.53 -16.89
N SER A 158 1.23 -11.40 -15.90
CA SER A 158 -0.22 -11.36 -16.15
C SER A 158 -0.60 -10.20 -17.08
N LYS A 159 -0.04 -9.01 -16.85
CA LYS A 159 -0.29 -7.86 -17.72
C LYS A 159 0.32 -8.02 -19.11
N ALA A 160 1.50 -8.62 -19.23
CA ALA A 160 2.12 -8.91 -20.51
C ALA A 160 1.28 -9.91 -21.32
N GLY A 161 0.77 -10.97 -20.68
CA GLY A 161 -0.11 -11.96 -21.31
C GLY A 161 -1.41 -11.34 -21.84
N LEU A 162 -2.05 -10.45 -21.06
CA LEU A 162 -3.26 -9.75 -21.50
C LEU A 162 -3.01 -8.82 -22.69
N ARG A 163 -1.87 -8.10 -22.71
CA ARG A 163 -1.52 -7.22 -23.85
C ARG A 163 -1.40 -8.03 -25.14
N ASN A 164 -0.65 -9.13 -25.10
CA ASN A 164 -0.49 -10.01 -26.25
C ASN A 164 -1.81 -10.63 -26.72
N ALA A 165 -2.80 -10.78 -25.83
CA ALA A 165 -4.13 -11.31 -26.14
C ALA A 165 -5.09 -10.29 -26.77
N VAL A 166 -4.77 -9.00 -26.70
CA VAL A 166 -5.59 -7.91 -27.28
C VAL A 166 -5.03 -7.44 -28.63
N ASP A 167 -3.73 -7.65 -28.89
CA ASP A 167 -3.06 -7.31 -30.15
C ASP A 167 -3.34 -8.33 -31.29
N PHE A 168 -4.47 -9.07 -31.23
CA PHE A 168 -4.94 -9.99 -32.28
C PHE A 168 -5.93 -9.33 -33.24
#